data_AF-A0A402AZ21-F1
#
_entry.id   AF-A0A402AZ21-F1
#
_cell.length_a   1.000
_cell.length_b   1.000
_cell.length_c   1.000
_cell.angle_alpha   90.00
_cell.angle_beta   90.00
_cell.angle_gamma   90.00
#
_symmetry.space_group_name_H-M   'P 1'
#
loop_
_entity.id
_entity.type
_entity.pdbx_description
1 polymer ?
#
loop_
_entity_poly.entity_id
_entity_poly.type
_entity_poly.pdbx_seq_one_letter_code
_entity_poly.pdbx_strand_id
1 'polypeptide(L)' 'MSRRKRPAPPTYMQPTYPPKFPSASSPGRKQPLPSARPKSPADERISQLKALGELHASGVLNDQEFEREKQRILAQP' A
#
# COMPACT_ATOMS: atom_id res chain seq x y z
N MET A 1 57.15 40.52 12.09
CA MET A 1 55.85 40.25 11.43
C MET A 1 56.02 39.19 10.35
N SER A 2 55.52 37.97 10.54
CA SER A 2 55.56 36.92 9.51
C SER A 2 54.19 36.78 8.84
N ARG A 3 54.11 37.14 7.55
CA ARG A 3 52.89 37.04 6.73
C ARG A 3 52.58 35.56 6.49
N ARG A 4 51.44 35.09 6.98
CA ARG A 4 50.93 33.74 6.70
C ARG A 4 50.59 33.67 5.20
N LYS A 5 51.27 32.79 4.45
CA LYS A 5 50.89 32.44 3.08
C LYS A 5 49.47 31.86 3.11
N ARG A 6 48.54 32.48 2.38
CA ARG A 6 47.21 31.90 2.17
C ARG A 6 47.32 30.75 1.16
N PRO A 7 46.79 29.55 1.46
CA PRO A 7 46.70 28.48 0.47
C PRO A 7 45.69 28.87 -0.62
N ALA A 8 45.92 28.41 -1.86
CA ALA A 8 45.00 28.60 -2.97
C ALA A 8 43.66 27.90 -2.69
N PRO A 9 42.52 28.46 -3.13
CA PRO A 9 41.23 27.78 -3.00
C PRO A 9 41.18 26.52 -3.88
N PRO A 10 40.43 25.49 -3.47
CA PRO A 10 40.26 24.27 -4.25
C PRO A 10 39.50 24.56 -5.55
N THR A 11 40.05 24.09 -6.68
CA THR A 11 39.38 24.08 -7.97
C THR A 11 38.24 23.06 -7.94
N TYR A 12 37.01 23.55 -8.09
CA TYR A 12 35.84 22.70 -8.22
C TYR A 12 35.79 22.09 -9.62
N MET A 13 36.02 20.79 -9.73
CA MET A 13 35.73 20.03 -10.94
C MET A 13 34.22 19.78 -10.99
N GLN A 14 33.55 20.31 -12.01
CA GLN A 14 32.15 19.98 -12.26
C GLN A 14 32.05 18.58 -12.87
N PRO A 15 31.17 17.71 -12.36
CA PRO A 15 30.91 16.43 -13.00
C PRO A 15 30.21 16.65 -14.35
N THR A 16 30.86 16.24 -15.43
CA THR A 16 30.21 16.12 -16.74
C THR A 16 29.11 15.08 -16.65
N TYR A 17 27.86 15.53 -16.80
CA TYR A 17 26.70 14.66 -16.85
C TYR A 17 26.55 14.12 -18.28
N PRO A 18 26.41 12.79 -18.48
CA PRO A 18 26.09 12.27 -19.81
C PRO A 18 24.68 12.70 -20.22
N PRO A 19 24.44 12.96 -21.52
CA PRO A 19 23.10 13.22 -22.02
C PRO A 19 22.22 11.98 -21.78
N LYS A 20 21.10 12.18 -21.09
CA LYS A 20 20.06 11.16 -20.94
C LYS A 20 19.30 11.09 -22.26
N PHE A 21 19.53 10.05 -23.05
CA PHE A 21 18.69 9.75 -24.20
C PHE A 21 17.25 9.46 -23.73
N PRO A 22 16.20 9.87 -24.47
CA PRO A 22 14.85 9.44 -24.19
C PRO A 22 14.76 7.93 -24.44
N SER A 23 14.52 7.18 -23.37
CA SER A 23 14.16 5.76 -23.45
C SER A 23 12.86 5.64 -24.23
N ALA A 24 12.92 4.94 -25.36
CA ALA A 24 11.74 4.58 -26.12
C ALA A 24 10.77 3.82 -25.20
N SER A 25 9.54 4.32 -25.10
CA SER A 25 8.45 3.69 -24.38
C SER A 25 8.23 2.27 -24.91
N SER A 26 8.76 1.28 -24.19
CA SER A 26 8.36 -0.11 -24.37
C SER A 26 6.90 -0.22 -23.94
N PRO A 27 5.99 -0.77 -24.77
CA PRO A 27 4.61 -0.97 -24.34
C PRO A 27 4.63 -1.87 -23.12
N GLY A 28 4.22 -1.29 -21.99
CA GLY A 28 4.27 -1.92 -20.67
C GLY A 28 3.68 -3.31 -20.73
N ARG A 29 4.52 -4.31 -20.49
CA ARG A 29 4.07 -5.62 -20.03
C ARG A 29 3.17 -5.35 -18.82
N LYS A 30 1.88 -5.69 -18.95
CA LYS A 30 0.97 -5.82 -17.82
C LYS A 30 1.65 -6.74 -16.82
N GLN A 31 2.16 -6.19 -15.71
CA GLN A 31 2.54 -7.02 -14.57
C GLN A 31 1.26 -7.77 -14.17
N PRO A 32 1.27 -9.11 -14.11
CA PRO A 32 0.15 -9.82 -13.54
C PRO A 32 -0.02 -9.28 -12.11
N LEU A 33 -1.17 -8.66 -11.84
CA LEU A 33 -1.55 -8.31 -10.48
C LEU A 33 -1.40 -9.60 -9.65
N PRO A 34 -0.89 -9.54 -8.41
CA PRO A 34 -0.91 -10.71 -7.54
C PRO A 34 -2.36 -11.19 -7.49
N SER A 35 -2.61 -12.37 -8.07
CA SER A 35 -3.91 -13.02 -8.02
C SER A 35 -4.30 -13.06 -6.55
N ALA A 36 -5.32 -12.29 -6.17
CA ALA A 36 -5.89 -12.38 -4.84
C ALA A 36 -6.19 -13.86 -4.63
N ARG A 37 -5.44 -14.50 -3.71
CA ARG A 37 -5.69 -15.90 -3.39
C ARG A 37 -7.18 -15.99 -3.04
N PRO A 38 -7.90 -17.00 -3.56
CA PRO A 38 -9.27 -17.21 -3.14
C PRO A 38 -9.25 -17.28 -1.62
N LYS A 39 -9.92 -16.31 -0.97
CA LYS A 39 -10.08 -16.32 0.48
C LYS A 39 -10.72 -17.65 0.84
N SER A 40 -10.19 -18.31 1.85
CA SER A 40 -10.85 -19.52 2.32
C SER A 40 -12.28 -19.15 2.77
N PRO A 41 -13.26 -20.05 2.66
CA PRO A 41 -14.61 -19.78 3.15
C PRO A 41 -14.62 -19.41 4.65
N ALA A 42 -13.60 -19.80 5.42
CA ALA A 42 -13.41 -19.34 6.78
C ALA A 42 -12.98 -17.85 6.86
N ASP A 43 -12.05 -17.41 6.02
CA ASP A 43 -11.62 -16.00 5.95
C ASP A 43 -12.75 -15.06 5.49
N GLU A 44 -13.61 -15.53 4.57
CA GLU A 44 -14.79 -14.78 4.14
C GLU A 44 -15.82 -14.63 5.26
N ARG A 45 -16.10 -15.71 6.01
CA ARG A 45 -16.98 -15.67 7.19
C ARG A 45 -16.48 -14.67 8.23
N ILE A 46 -15.18 -14.71 8.56
CA ILE A 46 -14.59 -13.77 9.53
C ILE A 46 -14.69 -12.32 9.02
N SER A 47 -14.47 -12.10 7.72
CA SER A 47 -14.61 -10.76 7.12
C SER A 47 -16.05 -10.24 7.19
N GLN A 48 -17.03 -11.10 6.94
CA GLN A 48 -18.46 -10.76 7.04
C GLN A 48 -18.87 -10.44 8.48
N LEU A 49 -18.42 -11.23 9.46
CA LEU A 49 -18.68 -10.97 10.88
C LEU A 49 -18.09 -9.63 11.36
N LYS A 50 -16.92 -9.25 10.86
CA LYS A 50 -16.34 -7.93 11.15
C LYS A 50 -17.18 -6.79 10.59
N ALA A 51 -17.56 -6.87 9.31
CA ALA A 51 -18.42 -5.87 8.68
C ALA A 51 -19.77 -5.74 9.42
N LEU A 52 -20.34 -6.87 9.86
CA LEU A 52 -21.57 -6.88 10.65
C LEU A 52 -21.41 -6.14 12.00
N GLY A 53 -20.29 -6.35 12.69
CA GLY A 53 -19.97 -5.63 13.93
C GLY A 53 -19.84 -4.12 13.73
N GLU A 54 -19.26 -3.67 12.61
CA GLU A 54 -19.17 -2.24 12.28
C GLU A 54 -20.54 -1.62 11.99
N LEU A 55 -21.43 -2.35 11.31
CA LEU A 55 -22.81 -1.91 11.04
C LEU A 55 -23.64 -1.81 12.32
N HIS A 56 -23.45 -2.73 13.26
CA HIS A 56 -24.10 -2.66 14.58
C HIS A 56 -23.55 -1.51 15.43
N ALA A 57 -22.22 -1.35 15.48
CA ALA A 57 -21.59 -0.26 16.21
C ALA A 57 -21.94 1.14 15.67
N SER A 58 -22.21 1.25 14.37
CA SER A 58 -22.70 2.50 13.75
C SER A 58 -24.20 2.73 13.93
N GLY A 59 -24.92 1.80 14.58
CA GLY A 59 -26.35 1.91 14.83
C GLY A 59 -27.23 1.69 13.59
N VAL A 60 -26.65 1.20 12.48
CA VAL A 60 -27.40 0.86 11.27
C VAL A 60 -28.24 -0.41 11.50
N LEU A 61 -27.73 -1.32 12.32
CA LEU A 61 -28.45 -2.52 12.77
C LEU A 61 -28.79 -2.42 14.24
N ASN A 62 -29.98 -2.86 14.62
CA ASN A 62 -30.33 -3.08 16.02
C ASN A 62 -29.82 -4.44 16.54
N ASP A 63 -29.88 -4.66 17.85
CA ASP A 63 -29.38 -5.89 18.48
C ASP A 63 -30.03 -7.17 17.93
N GLN A 64 -31.32 -7.12 17.63
CA GLN A 64 -32.07 -8.28 17.10
C GLN A 64 -31.61 -8.63 15.68
N GLU A 65 -31.40 -7.62 14.84
CA GLU A 65 -30.92 -7.79 13.47
C GLU A 65 -29.47 -8.29 13.44
N PHE A 66 -28.64 -7.74 14.32
CA PHE A 66 -27.25 -8.17 14.47
C PHE A 66 -27.14 -9.66 14.83
N GLU A 67 -27.86 -10.12 15.85
CA GLU A 67 -27.76 -11.53 16.26
C GLU A 67 -28.32 -12.48 15.20
N ARG A 68 -29.41 -12.11 14.51
CA ARG A 68 -29.96 -12.92 13.41
C ARG A 68 -28.94 -13.10 12.28
N GLU A 69 -28.28 -12.04 11.86
CA GLU A 69 -27.34 -12.09 10.74
C GLU A 69 -26.03 -12.79 11.14
N LYS A 70 -25.56 -12.56 12.37
CA LYS A 70 -24.41 -13.26 12.95
C LYS A 70 -24.63 -14.78 12.95
N GLN A 71 -25.80 -15.25 13.38
CA GLN A 71 -26.13 -16.67 13.33
C GLN A 71 -26.18 -17.20 11.90
N ARG A 72 -26.75 -16.43 10.96
CA ARG A 72 -26.78 -16.81 9.55
C ARG A 72 -25.38 -16.99 8.97
N ILE A 73 -24.45 -16.09 9.26
CA ILE A 73 -23.06 -16.17 8.78
C ILE A 73 -22.34 -17.36 9.42
N LEU A 74 -22.54 -17.60 10.72
CA LEU A 74 -21.93 -18.74 11.42
C LEU A 74 -22.49 -20.10 10.97
N ALA A 75 -23.74 -20.14 10.49
CA ALA A 75 -24.36 -21.35 9.96
C ALA A 75 -23.92 -21.70 8.52
N GLN A 76 -23.17 -20.82 7.84
CA GLN A 76 -22.63 -21.15 6.51
C GLN A 76 -21.50 -22.19 6.62
N PRO A 77 -21.48 -23.23 5.77
CA PRO A 77 -20.48 -24.29 5.79
C PRO A 77 -19.04 -23.79 5.53
#